data_AF-A0A0F9T3R8-F1
#
_entry.id   AF-A0A0F9T3R8-F1
#
_cell.length_a   1.000
_cell.length_b   1.000
_cell.length_c   1.000
_cell.angle_alpha   90.00
_cell.angle_beta   90.00
_cell.angle_gamma   90.00
#
_symmetry.space_group_name_H-M   'P 1'
#
loop_
_entity.id
_entity.type
_entity.pdbx_description
1 polymer ?
#
loop_
_entity_poly.entity_id
_entity_poly.type
_entity_poly.pdbx_seq_one_letter_code
_entity_poly.pdbx_strand_id
1 'polypeptide(L)'
;MSGLILVMALVGQDVTPPQMVSLSFDPVWFDATTGPQTVNIHLEVTDDLSGFSHGVVWMRAPEGGATVSKTIPSRDRTQGDPLHGWYDETALTFAQWSAQGDWYPELTLIDNAGNRSDQKYRDLIVHNGPLPIPEPSTIVLLAVCLALAAIRWRRS
;
A
#
# COMPACT_ATOMS: atom_id res chain seq x y z
N MET A 1 36.68 16.70 -47.69
CA MET A 1 35.42 16.04 -47.29
C MET A 1 35.49 15.88 -45.79
N SER A 2 35.03 16.91 -45.07
CA SER A 2 35.25 17.04 -43.63
C SER A 2 34.15 16.31 -42.88
N GLY A 3 34.56 15.46 -41.93
CA GLY A 3 33.67 14.68 -41.10
C GLY A 3 32.72 15.57 -40.30
N LEU A 4 31.44 15.46 -40.62
CA LEU A 4 30.34 15.90 -39.78
C LEU A 4 29.62 14.63 -39.31
N ILE A 5 30.25 13.87 -38.41
CA ILE A 5 29.44 13.12 -37.44
C ILE A 5 28.99 14.19 -36.47
N LEU A 6 27.84 14.78 -36.79
CA LEU A 6 27.10 15.64 -35.89
C LEU A 6 26.85 14.81 -34.64
N VAL A 7 27.63 15.09 -33.59
CA VAL A 7 27.34 14.70 -32.22
C VAL A 7 26.00 15.35 -31.88
N MET A 8 24.90 14.73 -32.29
CA MET A 8 23.60 14.98 -31.69
C MET A 8 23.74 14.47 -30.26
N ALA A 9 24.05 15.39 -29.35
CA ALA A 9 23.87 15.14 -27.94
C ALA A 9 22.40 14.77 -27.74
N LEU A 10 22.19 13.48 -27.54
CA LEU A 10 21.15 12.85 -26.77
C LEU A 10 20.49 13.84 -25.80
N VAL A 11 19.31 14.38 -26.13
CA VAL A 11 18.35 14.68 -25.07
C VAL A 11 18.06 13.32 -24.45
N GLY A 12 18.63 13.09 -23.26
CA GLY A 12 18.60 11.79 -22.59
C GLY A 12 17.17 11.32 -22.48
N GLN A 13 16.83 10.31 -23.26
CA GLN A 13 15.58 9.60 -23.06
C GLN A 13 15.67 8.95 -21.69
N ASP A 14 14.66 9.20 -20.86
CA ASP A 14 14.51 8.50 -19.59
C ASP A 14 14.28 7.01 -19.87
N VAL A 15 15.08 6.15 -19.22
CA VAL A 15 15.03 4.68 -19.34
C VAL A 15 14.92 3.99 -17.97
N THR A 16 14.80 4.76 -16.90
CA THR A 16 14.84 4.30 -15.51
C THR A 16 13.41 4.30 -14.96
N PRO A 17 12.89 3.15 -14.52
CA PRO A 17 11.52 3.09 -14.02
C PRO A 17 11.40 3.70 -12.63
N PRO A 18 10.20 4.18 -12.26
CA PRO A 18 9.94 4.72 -10.94
C PRO A 18 10.07 3.62 -9.88
N GLN A 19 10.54 4.01 -8.70
CA GLN A 19 10.81 3.14 -7.56
C GLN A 19 9.85 3.44 -6.41
N MET A 20 9.45 2.38 -5.70
CA MET A 20 8.67 2.52 -4.48
C MET A 20 9.61 2.78 -3.31
N VAL A 21 9.37 3.84 -2.55
CA VAL A 21 10.11 4.13 -1.32
C VAL A 21 9.42 3.50 -0.12
N SER A 22 8.09 3.68 -0.02
CA SER A 22 7.29 3.12 1.06
C SER A 22 5.88 2.76 0.59
N LEU A 23 5.30 1.73 1.20
CA LEU A 23 3.92 1.29 0.98
C LEU A 23 3.35 0.78 2.30
N SER A 24 2.20 1.32 2.70
CA SER A 24 1.45 0.84 3.87
C SER A 24 -0.06 0.87 3.63
N PHE A 25 -0.77 0.13 4.48
CA PHE A 25 -2.21 -0.04 4.42
C PHE A 25 -2.83 0.29 5.78
N ASP A 26 -3.98 0.95 5.78
CA ASP A 26 -4.73 1.21 7.01
C ASP A 26 -6.25 1.01 6.79
N PRO A 27 -6.91 0.08 7.50
CA PRO A 27 -6.32 -0.85 8.47
C PRO A 27 -5.58 -2.02 7.78
N VAL A 28 -4.56 -2.58 8.45
CA VAL A 28 -3.91 -3.84 8.04
C VAL A 28 -4.73 -5.09 8.37
N TRP A 29 -5.85 -4.91 9.06
CA TRP A 29 -6.73 -5.98 9.52
C TRP A 29 -8.20 -5.52 9.38
N PHE A 30 -9.06 -6.31 8.74
CA PHE A 30 -10.47 -6.01 8.56
C PHE A 30 -11.33 -7.28 8.51
N ASP A 31 -12.66 -7.11 8.62
CA ASP A 31 -13.63 -8.21 8.48
C ASP A 31 -14.71 -7.87 7.43
N ALA A 32 -14.64 -8.51 6.27
CA ALA A 32 -15.61 -8.33 5.19
C ALA A 32 -16.83 -9.28 5.27
N THR A 33 -17.07 -9.95 6.40
CA THR A 33 -18.23 -10.83 6.56
C THR A 33 -19.54 -10.05 6.68
N THR A 34 -19.57 -8.97 7.47
CA THR A 34 -20.81 -8.22 7.72
C THR A 34 -21.10 -7.13 6.69
N GLY A 35 -20.17 -6.86 5.76
CA GLY A 35 -20.31 -5.83 4.74
C GLY A 35 -19.01 -5.57 3.97
N PRO A 36 -19.04 -4.67 2.97
CA PRO A 36 -17.83 -4.21 2.31
C PRO A 36 -16.93 -3.45 3.28
N GLN A 37 -15.61 -3.58 3.10
CA GLN A 37 -14.60 -2.91 3.92
C GLN A 37 -13.69 -2.07 3.03
N THR A 38 -13.20 -0.96 3.57
CA THR A 38 -12.26 -0.08 2.89
C THR A 38 -10.94 -0.09 3.62
N VAL A 39 -9.87 -0.28 2.85
CA VAL A 39 -8.48 -0.17 3.28
C VAL A 39 -7.85 0.97 2.50
N ASN A 40 -7.19 1.89 3.19
CA ASN A 40 -6.49 3.01 2.58
C ASN A 40 -5.06 2.63 2.27
N ILE A 41 -4.59 3.04 1.10
CA ILE A 41 -3.21 2.88 0.66
C ILE A 41 -2.47 4.20 0.91
N HIS A 42 -1.27 4.08 1.47
CA HIS A 42 -0.28 5.16 1.55
C HIS A 42 0.95 4.71 0.78
N LEU A 43 1.32 5.48 -0.24
CA LEU A 43 2.39 5.13 -1.17
C LEU A 43 3.32 6.34 -1.36
N GLU A 44 4.61 6.07 -1.27
CA GLU A 44 5.67 7.02 -1.63
C GLU A 44 6.46 6.47 -2.82
N VAL A 45 6.59 7.29 -3.86
CA VAL A 45 7.26 6.93 -5.12
C VAL A 45 8.30 7.99 -5.47
N THR A 46 9.43 7.51 -5.98
CA THR A 46 10.47 8.34 -6.58
C THR A 46 10.73 7.97 -8.03
N ASP A 47 11.13 8.95 -8.82
CA ASP A 47 11.57 8.85 -10.20
C ASP A 47 12.75 9.81 -10.41
N ASP A 48 13.68 9.49 -11.30
CA ASP A 48 14.91 10.28 -11.46
C ASP A 48 14.83 11.34 -12.57
N LEU A 49 13.88 11.25 -13.51
CA LEU A 49 13.84 12.19 -14.65
C LEU A 49 12.43 12.54 -15.18
N SER A 50 11.63 11.58 -15.64
CA SER A 50 10.35 11.87 -16.32
C SER A 50 9.17 12.02 -15.37
N GLY A 51 9.33 11.59 -14.13
CA GLY A 51 8.33 11.66 -13.08
C GLY A 51 7.29 10.56 -13.17
N PHE A 52 6.74 10.21 -12.01
CA PHE A 52 5.70 9.20 -11.91
C PHE A 52 4.42 9.60 -12.67
N SER A 53 3.90 8.68 -13.49
CA SER A 53 2.68 8.85 -14.26
C SER A 53 1.48 8.23 -13.56
N HIS A 54 1.57 6.93 -13.26
CA HIS A 54 0.53 6.20 -12.55
C HIS A 54 1.05 4.84 -12.06
N GLY A 55 0.33 4.28 -11.09
CA GLY A 55 0.61 2.96 -10.56
C GLY A 55 -0.68 2.16 -10.35
N VAL A 56 -0.53 0.86 -10.19
CA VAL A 56 -1.63 -0.05 -9.87
C VAL A 56 -1.22 -0.94 -8.72
N VAL A 57 -2.00 -0.92 -7.64
CA VAL A 57 -1.89 -1.87 -6.54
C VAL A 57 -2.86 -3.01 -6.80
N TRP A 58 -2.37 -4.24 -6.81
CA TRP A 58 -3.15 -5.46 -6.89
C TRP A 58 -3.05 -6.21 -5.57
N MET A 59 -4.19 -6.49 -4.94
CA MET A 59 -4.26 -7.37 -3.79
C MET A 59 -4.60 -8.78 -4.26
N ARG A 60 -3.65 -9.70 -4.06
CA ARG A 60 -3.82 -11.13 -4.34
C ARG A 60 -4.47 -11.82 -3.16
N ALA A 61 -5.59 -12.49 -3.41
CA ALA A 61 -6.28 -13.27 -2.41
C ALA A 61 -5.45 -14.51 -1.98
N PRO A 62 -5.58 -14.98 -0.72
CA PRO A 62 -4.81 -16.10 -0.17
C PRO A 62 -5.00 -17.45 -0.86
N GLU A 63 -6.14 -17.69 -1.53
CA GLU A 63 -6.47 -19.00 -2.13
C GLU A 63 -7.12 -18.89 -3.53
N GLY A 64 -6.48 -18.20 -4.47
CA GLY A 64 -6.99 -18.11 -5.86
C GLY A 64 -8.34 -17.38 -5.99
N GLY A 65 -8.77 -16.70 -4.93
CA GLY A 65 -9.92 -15.81 -4.92
C GLY A 65 -9.75 -14.60 -5.84
N ALA A 66 -10.83 -13.85 -6.00
CA ALA A 66 -10.83 -12.65 -6.83
C ALA A 66 -9.78 -11.64 -6.33
N THR A 67 -9.08 -11.01 -7.25
CA THR A 67 -8.11 -9.95 -6.94
C THR A 67 -8.82 -8.62 -6.86
N VAL A 68 -8.43 -7.77 -5.92
CA VAL A 68 -8.91 -6.38 -5.83
C VAL A 68 -7.78 -5.48 -6.31
N SER A 69 -8.08 -4.41 -7.04
CA SER A 69 -7.05 -3.48 -7.48
C SER A 69 -7.47 -2.02 -7.40
N LYS A 70 -6.48 -1.14 -7.37
CA LYS A 70 -6.66 0.30 -7.38
C LYS A 70 -5.58 0.95 -8.22
N THR A 71 -6.01 1.82 -9.13
CA THR A 71 -5.12 2.72 -9.87
C THR A 71 -4.85 3.97 -9.04
N ILE A 72 -3.58 4.36 -8.97
CA ILE A 72 -3.08 5.58 -8.34
C ILE A 72 -2.53 6.48 -9.46
N PRO A 73 -3.32 7.42 -9.99
CA PRO A 73 -2.85 8.35 -11.01
C PRO A 73 -2.00 9.46 -10.37
N SER A 74 -1.02 9.98 -11.11
CA SER A 74 -0.15 11.07 -10.65
C SER A 74 -0.89 12.33 -10.17
N ARG A 75 -2.09 12.59 -10.70
CA ARG A 75 -2.96 13.70 -10.30
C ARG A 75 -3.49 13.60 -8.86
N ASP A 76 -3.48 12.41 -8.26
CA ASP A 76 -3.94 12.16 -6.90
C ASP A 76 -2.80 12.36 -5.87
N ARG A 77 -1.64 12.90 -6.29
CA ARG A 77 -0.50 13.19 -5.41
C ARG A 77 -0.91 14.17 -4.31
N THR A 78 -0.68 13.78 -3.06
CA THR A 78 -1.03 14.57 -1.86
C THR A 78 0.10 15.51 -1.45
N GLN A 79 1.35 15.07 -1.62
CA GLN A 79 2.55 15.84 -1.28
C GLN A 79 3.70 15.59 -2.25
N GLY A 80 4.65 16.52 -2.30
CA GLY A 80 5.87 16.40 -3.10
C GLY A 80 5.67 16.87 -4.53
N ASP A 81 6.47 16.32 -5.43
CA ASP A 81 6.52 16.69 -6.85
C ASP A 81 6.47 15.44 -7.74
N PRO A 82 6.51 15.57 -9.08
CA PRO A 82 6.49 14.41 -9.98
C PRO A 82 7.65 13.43 -9.82
N LEU A 83 8.81 13.87 -9.31
CA LEU A 83 10.01 13.05 -9.13
C LEU A 83 10.06 12.42 -7.73
N HIS A 84 9.41 13.01 -6.74
CA HIS A 84 9.26 12.41 -5.41
C HIS A 84 7.92 12.81 -4.81
N GLY A 85 6.98 11.87 -4.77
CA GLY A 85 5.60 12.13 -4.40
C GLY A 85 5.03 11.14 -3.40
N TRP A 86 4.11 11.64 -2.57
CA TRP A 86 3.28 10.86 -1.66
C TRP A 86 1.84 10.82 -2.17
N TYR A 87 1.21 9.67 -1.97
CA TYR A 87 -0.14 9.34 -2.36
C TYR A 87 -0.84 8.71 -1.15
N ASP A 88 -1.53 9.54 -0.39
CA ASP A 88 -2.20 9.14 0.85
C ASP A 88 -3.69 8.86 0.65
N GLU A 89 -4.25 8.07 1.57
CA GLU A 89 -5.69 7.84 1.70
C GLU A 89 -6.36 7.33 0.41
N THR A 90 -5.60 6.60 -0.41
CA THR A 90 -6.15 6.01 -1.63
C THR A 90 -7.02 4.81 -1.25
N ALA A 91 -8.34 4.99 -1.31
CA ALA A 91 -9.30 3.97 -0.89
C ALA A 91 -9.33 2.75 -1.82
N LEU A 92 -9.12 1.56 -1.24
CA LEU A 92 -9.27 0.23 -1.83
C LEU A 92 -10.41 -0.51 -1.13
N THR A 93 -11.44 -0.89 -1.88
CA THR A 93 -12.65 -1.50 -1.30
C THR A 93 -12.69 -3.01 -1.55
N PHE A 94 -12.78 -3.76 -0.47
CA PHE A 94 -13.06 -5.19 -0.46
C PHE A 94 -14.56 -5.40 -0.36
N ALA A 95 -15.15 -6.15 -1.30
CA ALA A 95 -16.56 -6.47 -1.26
C ALA A 95 -16.91 -7.37 -0.07
N GLN A 96 -18.17 -7.36 0.33
CA GLN A 96 -18.66 -8.34 1.29
C GLN A 96 -18.37 -9.76 0.79
N TRP A 97 -17.96 -10.65 1.69
CA TRP A 97 -17.56 -12.04 1.39
C TRP A 97 -16.29 -12.18 0.53
N SER A 98 -15.45 -11.14 0.48
CA SER A 98 -14.08 -11.28 -0.01
C SER A 98 -13.36 -12.41 0.74
N ALA A 99 -12.46 -13.11 0.06
CA ALA A 99 -11.73 -14.25 0.61
C ALA A 99 -11.08 -13.91 1.97
N GLN A 100 -11.27 -14.80 2.95
CA GLN A 100 -10.65 -14.67 4.27
C GLN A 100 -9.18 -15.12 4.21
N GLY A 101 -8.36 -14.53 5.07
CA GLY A 101 -6.92 -14.78 5.17
C GLY A 101 -6.06 -13.60 4.70
N ASP A 102 -4.80 -13.91 4.41
CA ASP A 102 -3.77 -12.93 4.11
C ASP A 102 -3.78 -12.51 2.64
N TRP A 103 -3.95 -11.21 2.40
CA TRP A 103 -3.85 -10.61 1.09
C TRP A 103 -2.47 -10.00 0.87
N TYR A 104 -1.89 -10.28 -0.30
CA TYR A 104 -0.54 -9.86 -0.65
C TYR A 104 -0.56 -8.81 -1.76
N PRO A 105 0.10 -7.66 -1.58
CA PRO A 105 0.15 -6.62 -2.59
C PRO A 105 1.19 -6.91 -3.67
N GLU A 106 0.81 -6.63 -4.91
CA GLU A 106 1.69 -6.47 -6.05
C GLU A 106 1.51 -5.05 -6.60
N LEU A 107 2.61 -4.40 -6.93
CA LEU A 107 2.65 -3.00 -7.34
C LEU A 107 3.26 -2.89 -8.74
N THR A 108 2.56 -2.23 -9.65
CA THR A 108 3.10 -1.77 -10.92
C THR A 108 3.23 -0.26 -10.86
N LEU A 109 4.40 0.29 -11.18
CA LEU A 109 4.63 1.74 -11.29
C LEU A 109 5.11 2.07 -12.70
N ILE A 110 4.59 3.17 -13.27
CA ILE A 110 4.89 3.62 -14.62
C ILE A 110 5.17 5.14 -14.59
N ASP A 111 6.22 5.58 -15.27
CA ASP A 111 6.58 7.00 -15.41
C ASP A 111 6.00 7.64 -16.69
N ASN A 112 6.32 8.91 -16.94
CA ASN A 112 5.84 9.61 -18.13
C ASN A 112 6.61 9.27 -19.42
N ALA A 113 7.79 8.64 -19.31
CA ALA A 113 8.55 8.10 -20.44
C ALA A 113 8.10 6.69 -20.86
N GLY A 114 7.28 6.04 -20.05
CA GLY A 114 6.75 4.69 -20.26
C GLY A 114 7.61 3.58 -19.64
N ASN A 115 8.61 3.90 -18.81
CA ASN A 115 9.36 2.89 -18.07
C ASN A 115 8.50 2.34 -16.94
N ARG A 116 8.66 1.04 -16.66
CA ARG A 116 7.79 0.27 -15.76
C ARG A 116 8.59 -0.54 -14.76
N SER A 117 8.16 -0.53 -13.50
CA SER A 117 8.60 -1.48 -12.46
C SER A 117 7.42 -2.32 -11.97
N ASP A 118 7.66 -3.61 -11.73
CA ASP A 118 6.69 -4.55 -11.16
C ASP A 118 7.30 -5.19 -9.91
N GLN A 119 6.61 -5.04 -8.77
CA GLN A 119 7.13 -5.42 -7.46
C GLN A 119 6.09 -6.26 -6.71
N LYS A 120 6.56 -7.22 -5.91
CA LYS A 120 5.72 -8.10 -5.10
C LYS A 120 6.21 -8.07 -3.66
N TYR A 121 5.31 -7.89 -2.71
CA TYR A 121 5.67 -7.86 -1.29
C TYR A 121 4.98 -9.02 -0.58
N ARG A 122 5.77 -10.03 -0.18
CA ARG A 122 5.24 -11.17 0.56
C ARG A 122 5.22 -10.95 2.06
N ASP A 123 6.03 -10.01 2.54
CA ASP A 123 6.15 -9.66 3.95
C ASP A 123 5.19 -8.53 4.36
N LEU A 124 4.54 -7.88 3.39
CA LEU A 124 3.50 -6.88 3.62
C LEU A 124 2.14 -7.56 3.43
N ILE A 125 1.33 -7.59 4.50
CA ILE A 125 0.09 -8.35 4.55
C ILE A 125 -1.05 -7.45 5.00
N VAL A 126 -2.21 -7.61 4.35
CA VAL A 126 -3.50 -7.14 4.87
C VAL A 126 -4.36 -8.36 5.16
N HIS A 127 -4.79 -8.51 6.40
CA HIS A 127 -5.54 -9.69 6.84
C HIS A 127 -7.05 -9.43 6.81
N ASN A 128 -7.81 -10.30 6.14
CA ASN A 128 -9.26 -10.30 6.19
C ASN A 128 -9.76 -11.47 7.03
N GLY A 129 -10.36 -11.20 8.19
CA GLY A 129 -10.92 -12.24 9.04
C GLY A 129 -11.74 -11.66 10.18
N PRO A 130 -12.51 -12.48 10.90
CA PRO A 130 -13.13 -12.06 12.15
C PRO A 130 -12.07 -11.79 13.22
N LEU A 131 -12.32 -10.83 14.12
CA LEU A 131 -11.35 -10.47 15.18
C LEU A 131 -10.89 -11.75 15.87
N PRO A 132 -9.57 -11.93 16.10
CA PRO A 132 -9.11 -13.08 16.85
C PRO A 132 -9.87 -13.08 18.17
N ILE A 133 -10.58 -14.19 18.45
CA ILE A 133 -11.23 -14.36 19.75
C ILE A 133 -10.14 -14.13 20.80
N PRO A 134 -10.30 -13.16 21.73
CA PRO A 134 -9.30 -12.98 22.76
C PRO A 134 -9.24 -14.30 23.52
N GLU A 135 -8.11 -14.99 23.42
CA GLU A 135 -7.86 -16.20 24.19
C GLU A 135 -8.21 -15.89 25.66
N PRO A 136 -8.78 -16.84 26.43
CA PRO A 136 -9.19 -16.62 27.81
C PRO A 136 -8.09 -15.96 28.68
N SER A 137 -6.82 -16.18 28.35
CA SER A 137 -5.65 -15.56 29.00
C SER A 137 -5.54 -14.03 28.82
N THR A 138 -6.05 -13.47 27.72
CA THR A 138 -5.99 -12.02 27.43
C THR A 138 -7.10 -11.26 28.17
N ILE A 139 -8.25 -11.90 28.38
CA ILE A 139 -9.35 -11.36 29.18
C ILE A 139 -8.93 -11.21 30.65
N VAL A 140 -8.16 -12.16 31.18
CA VAL A 140 -7.64 -12.10 32.55
C VAL A 140 -6.66 -10.94 32.71
N LEU A 141 -5.76 -10.69 31.75
CA LEU A 141 -4.83 -9.56 31.84
C LEU A 141 -5.55 -8.20 31.82
N LEU A 142 -6.55 -8.02 30.95
CA LEU A 142 -7.32 -6.77 30.91
C LEU A 142 -8.15 -6.57 32.19
N ALA A 143 -8.77 -7.62 32.72
CA ALA A 143 -9.52 -7.57 33.96
C ALA A 143 -8.62 -7.29 35.19
N VAL A 144 -7.42 -7.87 35.24
CA VAL A 144 -6.43 -7.63 36.30
C VAL A 144 -5.88 -6.20 36.22
N CYS A 145 -5.58 -5.67 35.03
CA CYS A 145 -5.15 -4.29 34.86
C CYS A 145 -6.21 -3.27 35.31
N LEU A 146 -7.48 -3.50 34.97
CA LEU A 146 -8.60 -2.64 35.40
C LEU A 146 -8.84 -2.74 36.92
N ALA A 147 -8.76 -3.93 37.50
CA ALA A 147 -8.91 -4.14 38.94
C ALA A 147 -7.77 -3.48 39.75
N LEU A 148 -6.52 -3.58 39.28
CA LEU A 148 -5.37 -2.93 39.94
C LEU A 148 -5.42 -1.40 39.83
N ALA A 149 -5.91 -0.85 38.71
CA ALA A 149 -6.14 0.58 38.56
C ALA A 149 -7.24 1.10 39.50
N ALA A 150 -8.33 0.34 39.68
CA ALA A 150 -9.42 0.68 40.59
C ALA A 150 -9.01 0.61 42.08
N ILE A 151 -8.16 -0.36 42.45
CA ILE A 151 -7.62 -0.48 43.83
C ILE A 151 -6.71 0.71 44.17
N ARG A 152 -5.92 1.19 43.19
CA ARG A 152 -5.00 2.32 43.36
C ARG A 152 -5.74 3.66 43.52
N TRP A 153 -6.93 3.81 42.95
CA TRP A 153 -7.75 5.02 43.08
C TRP A 153 -8.51 5.10 44.42
N ARG A 154 -8.81 3.97 45.07
CA ARG A 154 -9.59 3.91 46.31
C ARG A 154 -8.77 4.14 47.59
N ARG A 155 -7.46 4.40 47.48
CA ARG A 155 -6.53 4.61 48.60
C ARG A 155 -5.85 6.00 48.61
N SER A 156 -6.35 6.94 47.83
CA SER A 156 -5.89 8.33 47.75
C SER A 156 -6.95 9.31 48.22
#